data_AF-A0L9E3-F1
#
_entry.id   AF-A0L9E3-F1
#
_cell.length_a   1.000
_cell.length_b   1.000
_cell.length_c   1.000
_cell.angle_alpha   90.00
_cell.angle_beta   90.00
_cell.angle_gamma   90.00
#
_symmetry.space_group_name_H-M   'P 1'
#
loop_
_entity.id
_entity.type
_entity.pdbx_description
1 polymer ?
#
loop_
_entity_poly.entity_id
_entity_poly.type
_entity_poly.pdbx_seq_one_letter_code
_entity_poly.pdbx_strand_id
1 'polypeptide(L)'
;MSTSEDSNGNRNGLPPRPEQLDGTTYKITTPISEHALYLTINNIECDGHIRPYEIFINSKNMKHFAWVVALTRVVSAVLRREEDPSFLVEELRAIFDPQGGYFKPGGKRMNSVVAEIGDCLEDHILRINGA
;
A
#
# COMPACT_ATOMS: atom_id res chain seq x y z
N MET A 1 16.99 -1.72 -42.40
CA MET A 1 16.93 -2.91 -41.52
C MET A 1 16.68 -2.39 -40.12
N SER A 2 15.53 -2.74 -39.54
CA SER A 2 15.12 -2.73 -38.10
C SER A 2 15.53 -1.53 -37.22
N THR A 3 14.62 -0.57 -37.00
CA THR A 3 13.71 -0.41 -35.83
C THR A 3 14.37 0.16 -34.57
N SER A 4 14.00 1.40 -34.23
CA SER A 4 13.89 1.83 -32.84
C SER A 4 12.66 2.76 -32.75
N GLU A 5 11.50 2.13 -32.57
CA GLU A 5 10.29 2.79 -32.08
C GLU A 5 10.54 3.19 -30.62
N ASP A 6 11.01 4.41 -30.37
CA ASP A 6 10.98 5.01 -29.05
C ASP A 6 10.36 6.40 -29.16
N SER A 7 9.07 6.50 -28.85
CA SER A 7 8.43 7.71 -28.30
C SER A 7 6.93 7.52 -28.10
N ASN A 8 6.50 6.40 -27.51
CA ASN A 8 5.24 6.42 -26.77
C ASN A 8 5.54 6.71 -25.30
N GLY A 9 6.10 7.89 -25.06
CA GLY A 9 6.31 8.43 -23.72
C GLY A 9 4.97 8.45 -23.00
N ASN A 10 4.87 7.67 -21.93
CA ASN A 10 3.73 7.66 -21.05
C ASN A 10 3.44 9.11 -20.64
N ARG A 11 2.24 9.63 -20.94
CA ARG A 11 1.85 11.05 -20.76
C ARG A 11 1.95 11.55 -19.32
N ASN A 12 2.28 10.65 -18.38
CA ASN A 12 2.40 10.91 -16.95
C ASN A 12 3.83 10.76 -16.40
N GLY A 13 4.85 10.51 -17.24
CA GLY A 13 6.25 10.35 -16.79
C GLY A 13 6.54 9.08 -15.97
N LEU A 14 5.59 8.13 -15.92
CA LEU A 14 5.72 6.88 -15.17
C LEU A 14 6.34 5.78 -16.04
N PRO A 15 7.24 4.93 -15.52
CA PRO A 15 7.71 3.75 -16.24
C PRO A 15 6.53 2.82 -16.58
N PRO A 16 6.61 2.09 -17.71
CA PRO A 16 5.57 1.12 -18.06
C PRO A 16 5.46 0.05 -16.97
N ARG A 17 4.23 -0.30 -16.59
CA ARG A 17 3.99 -1.35 -15.58
C ARG A 17 4.51 -2.69 -16.13
N PRO A 18 5.39 -3.41 -15.39
CA PRO A 18 5.83 -4.75 -15.77
C PRO A 18 4.69 -5.76 -15.86
N GLU A 19 4.92 -6.88 -16.57
CA GLU A 19 3.96 -7.99 -16.65
C GLU A 19 3.74 -8.65 -15.28
N GLN A 20 4.81 -8.79 -14.51
CA GLN A 20 4.80 -9.41 -13.19
C GLN A 20 5.44 -8.49 -12.15
N LEU A 21 4.92 -8.55 -10.93
CA LEU A 21 5.45 -7.82 -9.78
C LEU A 21 5.54 -8.81 -8.61
N ASP A 22 6.62 -8.71 -7.85
CA ASP A 22 6.75 -9.46 -6.60
C ASP A 22 6.00 -8.74 -5.48
N GLY A 23 5.24 -9.52 -4.72
CA GLY A 23 4.34 -8.99 -3.70
C GLY A 23 4.39 -9.75 -2.39
N THR A 24 4.08 -9.05 -1.30
CA THR A 24 3.89 -9.65 0.03
C THR A 24 2.50 -9.33 0.53
N THR A 25 1.80 -10.35 1.04
CA THR A 25 0.46 -10.18 1.61
C THR A 25 0.49 -10.23 3.13
N TYR A 26 -0.07 -9.20 3.74
CA TYR A 26 -0.16 -9.00 5.18
C TYR A 26 -1.60 -9.19 5.65
N LYS A 27 -1.77 -9.90 6.77
CA LYS A 27 -3.06 -10.07 7.41
C LYS A 27 -3.19 -9.06 8.54
N ILE A 28 -4.19 -8.19 8.42
CA ILE A 28 -4.57 -7.20 9.42
C ILE A 28 -5.82 -7.70 10.14
N THR A 29 -5.70 -7.94 11.45
CA THR A 29 -6.80 -8.38 12.31
C THR A 29 -7.07 -7.34 13.38
N THR A 30 -8.34 -6.97 13.53
CA THR A 30 -8.76 -5.93 14.46
C THR A 30 -9.79 -6.51 15.43
N PRO A 31 -9.86 -6.04 16.68
CA PRO A 31 -10.87 -6.52 17.63
C PRO A 31 -12.28 -6.00 17.30
N ILE A 32 -12.38 -4.99 16.43
CA ILE A 32 -13.64 -4.31 16.07
C ILE A 32 -14.29 -4.88 14.80
N SER A 33 -13.62 -5.78 14.08
CA SER A 33 -14.15 -6.43 12.87
C SER A 33 -14.08 -7.94 13.00
N GLU A 34 -15.18 -8.61 12.66
CA GLU A 34 -15.24 -10.08 12.58
C GLU A 34 -14.33 -10.65 11.48
N HIS A 35 -14.02 -9.86 10.46
CA HIS A 35 -13.23 -10.29 9.32
C HIS A 35 -11.91 -9.54 9.22
N ALA A 36 -10.86 -10.29 8.92
CA ALA A 36 -9.54 -9.75 8.63
C ALA A 36 -9.52 -8.97 7.30
N LEU A 37 -8.58 -8.04 7.23
CA LEU A 37 -8.16 -7.38 6.00
C LEU A 37 -6.88 -8.02 5.51
N TYR A 38 -6.77 -8.19 4.19
CA TYR A 38 -5.56 -8.67 3.54
C TYR A 38 -5.00 -7.55 2.67
N LEU A 39 -3.81 -7.07 3.01
CA LEU A 39 -3.10 -6.03 2.28
C LEU A 39 -1.96 -6.70 1.51
N THR A 40 -2.06 -6.74 0.20
CA THR A 40 -0.93 -7.08 -0.67
C THR A 40 -0.19 -5.80 -1.04
N ILE A 41 1.12 -5.79 -0.86
CA ILE A 41 2.01 -4.71 -1.32
C ILE A 41 2.93 -5.32 -2.38
N ASN A 42 2.82 -4.81 -3.60
CA ASN A 42 3.65 -5.20 -4.73
C ASN A 42 4.79 -4.19 -4.91
N ASN A 43 5.95 -4.70 -5.29
CA ASN A 43 7.17 -3.94 -5.47
C ASN A 43 7.56 -3.85 -6.93
N ILE A 44 8.29 -2.78 -7.26
CA ILE A 44 8.99 -2.64 -8.54
C ILE A 44 10.47 -2.48 -8.27
N GLU A 45 11.30 -3.08 -9.13
CA GLU A 45 12.72 -2.80 -9.21
C GLU A 45 12.94 -1.68 -10.24
N CYS A 46 13.55 -0.59 -9.82
CA CYS A 46 13.91 0.55 -10.68
C CYS A 46 15.30 1.02 -10.28
N ASP A 47 16.20 1.17 -11.25
CA ASP A 47 17.56 1.70 -11.03
C ASP A 47 18.36 1.00 -9.91
N GLY A 48 18.16 -0.33 -9.77
CA GLY A 48 18.83 -1.14 -8.74
C GLY A 48 18.26 -0.99 -7.33
N HIS A 49 17.11 -0.33 -7.18
CA HIS A 49 16.39 -0.17 -5.92
C HIS A 49 15.00 -0.81 -6.00
N ILE A 50 14.60 -1.48 -4.91
CA ILE A 50 13.25 -2.04 -4.76
C ILE A 50 12.42 -1.05 -3.98
N ARG A 51 11.25 -0.69 -4.51
CA ARG A 51 10.29 0.18 -3.81
C ARG A 51 8.85 -0.33 -3.93
N PRO A 52 7.96 0.05 -2.99
CA PRO A 52 6.54 -0.23 -3.14
C PRO A 52 5.98 0.45 -4.38
N TYR A 53 5.12 -0.24 -5.11
CA TYR A 53 4.58 0.20 -6.39
C TYR A 53 3.07 0.30 -6.40
N GLU A 54 2.38 -0.71 -5.88
CA GLU A 54 0.92 -0.71 -5.75
C GLU A 54 0.47 -1.57 -4.58
N ILE A 55 -0.73 -1.30 -4.07
CA ILE A 55 -1.36 -2.11 -3.03
C ILE A 55 -2.66 -2.71 -3.50
N PHE A 56 -3.08 -3.80 -2.87
CA PHE A 56 -4.41 -4.37 -2.99
C PHE A 56 -4.95 -4.70 -1.60
N ILE A 57 -6.16 -4.21 -1.29
CA ILE A 57 -6.81 -4.49 -0.02
C ILE A 57 -8.04 -5.37 -0.30
N ASN A 58 -8.11 -6.52 0.38
CA ASN A 58 -9.23 -7.44 0.33
C ASN A 58 -9.87 -7.60 1.72
N SER A 59 -11.20 -7.65 1.78
CA SER A 59 -11.95 -7.97 2.99
C SER A 59 -13.18 -8.81 2.67
N LYS A 60 -13.55 -9.70 3.60
CA LYS A 60 -14.87 -10.33 3.59
C LYS A 60 -15.97 -9.39 4.10
N ASN A 61 -15.62 -8.27 4.76
CA ASN A 61 -16.59 -7.31 5.27
C ASN A 61 -17.07 -6.38 4.15
N MET A 62 -18.25 -6.65 3.61
CA MET A 62 -18.83 -5.89 2.51
C MET A 62 -19.27 -4.46 2.88
N LYS A 63 -19.46 -4.14 4.17
CA LYS A 63 -19.78 -2.77 4.61
C LYS A 63 -18.66 -1.77 4.33
N HIS A 64 -17.47 -2.27 4.04
CA HIS A 64 -16.25 -1.49 3.83
C HIS A 64 -15.82 -1.40 2.37
N PHE A 65 -16.56 -2.02 1.44
CA PHE A 65 -16.13 -2.24 0.08
C PHE A 65 -15.76 -0.95 -0.67
N ALA A 66 -16.60 0.10 -0.61
CA ALA A 66 -16.37 1.32 -1.38
C ALA A 66 -15.09 2.08 -0.94
N TRP A 67 -14.86 2.23 0.36
CA TRP A 67 -13.65 2.92 0.85
C TRP A 67 -12.40 2.08 0.65
N VAL A 68 -12.49 0.75 0.77
CA VAL A 68 -11.38 -0.18 0.51
C VAL A 68 -10.91 -0.05 -0.94
N VAL A 69 -11.86 -0.01 -1.90
CA VAL A 69 -11.57 0.19 -3.32
C VAL A 69 -10.97 1.58 -3.55
N ALA A 70 -11.55 2.63 -2.95
CA ALA A 70 -11.03 4.00 -3.11
C ALA A 70 -9.59 4.12 -2.58
N LEU A 71 -9.32 3.61 -1.37
CA LEU A 71 -8.01 3.64 -0.74
C LEU A 71 -6.97 2.88 -1.56
N THR A 72 -7.33 1.67 -2.02
CA THR A 72 -6.49 0.86 -2.91
C THR A 72 -6.06 1.65 -4.16
N ARG A 73 -7.01 2.34 -4.80
CA ARG A 73 -6.74 3.12 -6.03
C ARG A 73 -5.89 4.35 -5.76
N VAL A 74 -6.18 5.09 -4.70
CA VAL A 74 -5.46 6.33 -4.36
C VAL A 74 -4.03 6.03 -3.91
N VAL A 75 -3.85 5.10 -2.97
CA VAL A 75 -2.51 4.71 -2.49
C VAL A 75 -1.67 4.18 -3.65
N SER A 76 -2.21 3.29 -4.49
CA SER A 76 -1.47 2.80 -5.66
C SER A 76 -1.15 3.90 -6.67
N ALA A 77 -2.00 4.93 -6.82
CA ALA A 77 -1.70 6.05 -7.70
C ALA A 77 -0.56 6.92 -7.16
N VAL A 78 -0.45 7.07 -5.84
CA VAL A 78 0.66 7.78 -5.18
C VAL A 78 1.95 6.95 -5.27
N LEU A 79 1.92 5.67 -4.86
CA LEU A 79 3.10 4.80 -4.89
C LEU A 79 3.73 4.65 -6.28
N ARG A 80 2.92 4.69 -7.35
CA ARG A 80 3.49 4.66 -8.70
C ARG A 80 4.35 5.89 -9.01
N ARG A 81 3.97 7.06 -8.49
CA ARG A 81 4.58 8.37 -8.77
C ARG A 81 5.70 8.74 -7.82
N GLU A 82 5.57 8.39 -6.54
CA GLU A 82 6.53 8.76 -5.51
C GLU A 82 7.59 7.66 -5.34
N GLU A 83 8.86 8.07 -5.27
CA GLU A 83 9.98 7.16 -4.95
C GLU A 83 10.07 6.89 -3.44
N ASP A 84 9.82 7.92 -2.63
CA ASP A 84 9.75 7.86 -1.16
C ASP A 84 8.31 8.11 -0.68
N PRO A 85 7.57 7.07 -0.28
CA PRO A 85 6.20 7.20 0.19
C PRO A 85 6.09 7.49 1.70
N SER A 86 7.14 7.97 2.37
CA SER A 86 7.11 8.26 3.82
C SER A 86 5.98 9.22 4.22
N PHE A 87 5.71 10.26 3.42
CA PHE A 87 4.56 11.15 3.62
C PHE A 87 3.23 10.38 3.63
N LEU A 88 3.06 9.39 2.75
CA LEU A 88 1.83 8.61 2.69
C LEU A 88 1.64 7.76 3.96
N VAL A 89 2.72 7.25 4.54
CA VAL A 89 2.68 6.55 5.84
C VAL A 89 2.16 7.48 6.93
N GLU A 90 2.66 8.71 6.99
CA GLU A 90 2.25 9.73 7.97
C GLU A 90 0.76 10.08 7.82
N GLU A 91 0.30 10.32 6.59
CA GLU A 91 -1.11 10.63 6.30
C GLU A 91 -2.05 9.48 6.69
N LEU A 92 -1.66 8.23 6.40
CA LEU A 92 -2.46 7.07 6.80
C LEU A 92 -2.56 6.93 8.33
N ARG A 93 -1.46 7.18 9.05
CA ARG A 93 -1.41 7.14 10.53
C ARG A 93 -2.25 8.22 11.19
N ALA A 94 -2.38 9.37 10.54
CA ALA A 94 -3.16 10.50 11.02
C ALA A 94 -4.68 10.28 10.94
N ILE A 95 -5.14 9.19 10.32
CA ILE A 95 -6.58 8.87 10.22
C ILE A 95 -7.06 8.20 11.52
N PHE A 96 -8.04 8.81 12.16
CA PHE A 96 -8.66 8.34 13.41
C PHE A 96 -10.00 7.67 13.15
N ASP A 97 -10.25 6.56 13.86
CA ASP A 97 -11.59 6.00 13.98
C ASP A 97 -12.38 6.87 14.96
N PRO A 98 -13.60 7.33 14.63
CA PRO A 98 -14.42 8.14 15.52
C PRO A 98 -14.76 7.43 16.85
N GLN A 99 -14.60 6.10 16.93
CA GLN A 99 -14.76 5.31 18.14
C GLN A 99 -13.49 5.24 19.00
N GLY A 100 -12.40 5.91 18.60
CA GLY A 100 -11.17 6.07 19.40
C GLY A 100 -10.06 5.06 19.10
N GLY A 101 -10.21 4.26 18.04
CA GLY A 101 -9.24 3.26 17.61
C GLY A 101 -9.34 1.94 18.38
N TYR A 102 -8.25 1.17 18.41
CA TYR A 102 -8.20 -0.12 19.10
C TYR A 102 -6.77 -0.51 19.49
N PHE A 103 -6.63 -1.57 20.29
CA PHE A 103 -5.35 -2.17 20.61
C PHE A 103 -5.16 -3.47 19.83
N LYS A 104 -3.97 -3.66 19.25
CA LYS A 104 -3.55 -4.93 18.65
C LYS A 104 -3.07 -5.91 19.73
N PRO A 105 -3.04 -7.22 19.43
CA PRO A 105 -2.28 -8.17 20.24
C PRO A 105 -0.85 -7.66 20.45
N GLY A 106 -0.37 -7.69 21.70
CA GLY A 106 0.92 -7.07 22.08
C GLY A 106 0.82 -5.64 22.61
N GLY A 107 -0.38 -5.05 22.67
CA GLY A 107 -0.62 -3.78 23.38
C GLY A 107 -0.31 -2.51 22.56
N LYS A 108 0.06 -2.63 21.27
CA LYS A 108 0.24 -1.47 20.39
C LYS A 108 -1.14 -0.84 20.09
N ARG A 109 -1.29 0.45 20.39
CA ARG A 109 -2.51 1.22 20.10
C ARG A 109 -2.52 1.67 18.64
N MET A 110 -3.62 1.42 17.93
CA MET A 110 -3.89 1.91 16.58
C MET A 110 -5.00 2.97 16.60
N ASN A 111 -4.80 4.07 15.88
CA ASN A 111 -5.80 5.14 15.76
C ASN A 111 -7.02 4.70 14.93
N SER A 112 -6.80 3.86 13.92
CA SER A 112 -7.81 3.30 13.03
C SER A 112 -7.23 2.11 12.28
N VAL A 113 -8.08 1.41 11.53
CA VAL A 113 -7.65 0.40 10.55
C VAL A 113 -6.76 1.00 9.47
N VAL A 114 -7.01 2.25 9.08
CA VAL A 114 -6.22 2.94 8.05
C VAL A 114 -4.83 3.28 8.61
N ALA A 115 -4.73 3.66 9.88
CA ALA A 115 -3.45 3.84 10.55
C ALA A 115 -2.64 2.54 10.62
N GLU A 116 -3.30 1.39 10.86
CA GLU A 116 -2.63 0.08 10.81
C GLU A 116 -2.15 -0.29 9.40
N ILE A 117 -2.87 0.12 8.34
CA ILE A 117 -2.39 -0.01 6.96
C ILE A 117 -1.13 0.84 6.74
N GLY A 118 -1.09 2.06 7.28
CA GLY A 118 0.10 2.92 7.25
C GLY A 118 1.30 2.28 7.93
N ASP A 119 1.12 1.74 9.15
CA ASP A 119 2.15 0.98 9.86
C ASP A 119 2.64 -0.22 9.04
N CYS A 120 1.71 -0.97 8.43
CA CYS A 120 2.06 -2.13 7.62
C CYS A 120 2.86 -1.74 6.35
N LEU A 121 2.58 -0.57 5.76
CA LEU A 121 3.33 -0.04 4.64
C LEU A 121 4.76 0.35 5.05
N GLU A 122 4.92 1.01 6.21
CA GLU A 122 6.24 1.35 6.74
C GLU A 122 7.07 0.09 7.04
N ASP A 123 6.48 -0.87 7.76
CA ASP A 123 7.14 -2.15 8.07
C ASP A 123 7.57 -2.87 6.78
N HIS A 124 6.77 -2.77 5.71
CA HIS A 124 7.12 -3.32 4.41
C HIS A 124 8.32 -2.61 3.78
N ILE A 125 8.33 -1.27 3.79
CA ILE A 125 9.43 -0.44 3.25
C ILE A 125 10.74 -0.77 3.96
N LEU A 126 10.73 -0.81 5.30
CA LEU A 126 11.92 -1.15 6.09
C LEU A 126 12.44 -2.55 5.73
N ARG A 127 11.54 -3.52 5.65
CA ARG A 127 11.88 -4.92 5.34
C ARG A 127 12.53 -5.09 3.96
N ILE A 128 12.02 -4.42 2.92
CA ILE A 128 12.60 -4.55 1.56
C ILE A 128 13.94 -3.80 1.42
N ASN A 129 14.20 -2.82 2.30
CA ASN A 129 15.45 -2.08 2.35
C ASN A 129 16.51 -2.75 3.25
N GLY A 130 16.21 -3.92 3.82
CA GLY A 130 17.15 -4.67 4.67
C GLY A 130 17.39 -4.04 6.05
N ALA A 131 16.44 -3.24 6.54
CA ALA A 131 16.44 -2.64 7.88
C ALA A 131 15.73 -3.51 8.92
#